data_AF-A0A7C7UR94-F1
#
_entry.id   AF-A0A7C7UR94-F1
#
_cell.length_a   1.000
_cell.length_b   1.000
_cell.length_c   1.000
_cell.angle_alpha   90.00
_cell.angle_beta   90.00
_cell.angle_gamma   90.00
#
_symmetry.space_group_name_H-M   'P 1'
#
loop_
_entity.id
_entity.type
_entity.pdbx_description
1 polymer ?
#
loop_
_entity_poly.entity_id
_entity_poly.type
_entity_poly.pdbx_seq_one_letter_code
_entity_poly.pdbx_strand_id
1 'polypeptide(L)'
;EPAADGGVTVRLYRDGGVWVGEQFCPVRLEKAVRVAPGAPELPVSYTILNEGTEPLETRFGVEFNFGLLSGHADDAYYRIPGLELDDRHLDSKGESEGISELALVHEYFGLEITLLLDRPATLWRLPIETISNSESGFERVYQCSCILPHWSLWLEAGESWEVGLRFVLREL
;
A
#
# COMPACT_ATOMS: atom_id res chain seq x y z
N GLU A 1 6.83 -0.05 25.06
CA GLU A 1 8.19 -0.14 25.64
C GLU A 1 9.19 -0.33 24.52
N PRO A 2 10.36 0.31 24.55
CA PRO A 2 11.38 0.07 23.54
C PRO A 2 11.83 -1.39 23.58
N ALA A 3 11.92 -2.03 22.41
CA ALA A 3 12.45 -3.38 22.29
C ALA A 3 13.96 -3.38 22.58
N ALA A 4 14.53 -4.55 22.87
CA ALA A 4 15.96 -4.69 23.19
C ALA A 4 16.92 -4.15 22.11
N ASP A 5 16.44 -4.00 20.87
CA ASP A 5 17.16 -3.41 19.73
C ASP A 5 17.00 -1.89 19.60
N GLY A 6 16.36 -1.22 20.57
CA GLY A 6 16.09 0.21 20.52
C GLY A 6 14.94 0.60 19.57
N GLY A 7 14.22 -0.38 19.00
CA GLY A 7 13.08 -0.15 18.14
C GLY A 7 11.86 0.38 18.90
N VAL A 8 11.06 1.20 18.21
CA VAL A 8 9.79 1.75 18.69
C VAL A 8 8.67 1.24 17.81
N THR A 9 7.59 0.78 18.44
CA THR A 9 6.34 0.42 17.75
C THR A 9 5.25 1.41 18.14
N VAL A 10 4.67 2.06 17.13
CA VAL A 10 3.47 2.87 17.26
C VAL A 10 2.27 1.99 16.92
N ARG A 11 1.32 1.88 17.83
CA ARG A 11 0.05 1.20 17.60
C ARG A 11 -1.05 2.24 17.49
N LEU A 12 -1.84 2.16 16.42
CA LEU A 12 -3.03 2.94 16.20
C LEU A 12 -4.20 1.98 16.12
N TYR A 13 -5.37 2.39 16.59
CA TYR A 13 -6.59 1.62 16.39
C TYR A 13 -7.76 2.56 16.12
N ARG A 14 -8.80 2.01 15.51
CA ARG A 14 -10.08 2.67 15.31
C ARG A 14 -11.20 1.65 15.47
N ASP A 15 -12.07 1.90 16.43
CA ASP A 15 -13.37 1.26 16.53
C ASP A 15 -14.32 2.02 15.59
N GLY A 16 -14.80 1.35 14.55
CA GLY A 16 -15.54 1.94 13.45
C GLY A 16 -16.51 0.94 12.84
N GLY A 17 -16.73 1.04 11.53
CA GLY A 17 -17.57 0.10 10.82
C GLY A 17 -17.53 0.30 9.32
N VAL A 18 -17.98 -0.73 8.62
CA VAL A 18 -18.16 -0.75 7.17
C VAL A 18 -19.65 -0.73 6.89
N TRP A 19 -20.08 0.05 5.90
CA TRP A 19 -21.45 -0.01 5.41
C TRP A 19 -21.54 -1.02 4.27
N VAL A 20 -22.34 -2.07 4.46
CA VAL A 20 -22.65 -3.07 3.42
C VAL A 20 -24.11 -2.86 3.02
N GLY A 21 -24.31 -2.16 1.90
CA GLY A 21 -25.63 -1.61 1.57
C GLY A 21 -26.09 -0.62 2.64
N GLU A 22 -27.26 -0.86 3.24
CA GLU A 22 -27.81 -0.05 4.34
C GLU A 22 -27.41 -0.56 5.74
N GLN A 23 -26.69 -1.68 5.83
CA GLN A 23 -26.30 -2.27 7.09
C GLN A 23 -24.94 -1.71 7.56
N PHE A 24 -24.90 -1.21 8.80
CA PHE A 24 -23.64 -0.87 9.47
C PHE A 24 -23.07 -2.10 10.16
N CYS A 25 -21.87 -2.52 9.75
CA CYS A 25 -21.14 -3.64 10.32
C CYS A 25 -19.98 -3.09 11.16
N PRO A 26 -20.02 -3.17 12.50
CA PRO A 26 -18.96 -2.64 13.35
C PRO A 26 -17.68 -3.47 13.20
N VAL A 27 -16.55 -2.77 13.06
CA VAL A 27 -15.23 -3.39 12.97
C VAL A 27 -14.22 -2.59 13.78
N ARG A 28 -13.25 -3.30 14.35
CA ARG A 28 -12.05 -2.69 14.91
C ARG A 28 -10.87 -2.92 13.98
N LEU A 29 -10.24 -1.82 13.55
CA LEU A 29 -8.99 -1.86 12.80
C LEU A 29 -7.84 -1.47 13.72
N GLU A 30 -6.82 -2.31 13.80
CA GLU A 30 -5.55 -2.01 14.44
C GLU A 30 -4.44 -1.94 13.39
N LYS A 31 -3.51 -0.99 13.57
CA LYS A 31 -2.30 -0.83 12.77
C LYS A 31 -1.11 -0.71 13.72
N ALA A 32 -0.09 -1.54 13.51
CA ALA A 32 1.20 -1.38 14.19
C ALA A 32 2.27 -1.00 13.16
N VAL A 33 3.02 0.06 13.44
CA VAL A 33 4.18 0.49 12.64
C VAL A 33 5.40 0.40 13.52
N ARG A 34 6.43 -0.30 13.06
CA ARG A 34 7.69 -0.45 13.78
C ARG A 34 8.80 0.31 13.07
N VAL A 35 9.56 1.09 13.84
CA VAL A 35 10.78 1.75 13.38
C VAL A 35 11.92 1.30 14.27
N ALA A 36 13.04 0.91 13.67
CA ALA A 36 14.26 0.56 14.39
C ALA A 36 15.44 1.41 13.90
N PRO A 37 16.34 1.87 14.79
CA PRO A 37 17.51 2.63 14.38
C PRO A 37 18.37 1.86 13.37
N GLY A 38 18.77 2.51 12.28
CA GLY A 38 19.65 1.92 11.25
C GLY A 38 19.02 0.80 10.42
N ALA A 39 17.74 0.48 10.61
CA ALA A 39 17.04 -0.49 9.78
C ALA A 39 16.49 0.19 8.53
N PRO A 40 16.79 -0.29 7.31
CA PRO A 40 16.20 0.22 6.07
C PRO A 40 14.77 -0.31 5.83
N GLU A 41 14.19 -0.97 6.83
CA GLU A 41 12.90 -1.63 6.75
C GLU A 41 11.85 -0.91 7.61
N LEU A 42 10.62 -0.82 7.11
CA LEU A 42 9.45 -0.35 7.84
C LEU A 42 8.39 -1.46 7.88
N PRO A 43 8.42 -2.35 8.88
CA PRO A 43 7.36 -3.32 9.10
C PRO A 43 6.07 -2.63 9.56
N VAL A 44 4.97 -3.03 8.94
CA VAL A 44 3.61 -2.58 9.26
C VAL A 44 2.71 -3.81 9.36
N SER A 45 1.90 -3.92 10.40
CA SER A 45 0.87 -4.96 10.49
C SER A 45 -0.51 -4.35 10.68
N TYR A 46 -1.51 -5.03 10.14
CA TYR A 46 -2.91 -4.69 10.30
C TYR A 46 -3.67 -5.88 10.86
N THR A 47 -4.60 -5.60 11.77
CA THR A 47 -5.57 -6.58 12.28
C THR A 47 -6.96 -5.96 12.14
N ILE A 48 -7.90 -6.71 11.56
CA ILE A 48 -9.31 -6.31 11.42
C ILE A 48 -10.12 -7.33 12.18
N LEU A 49 -10.89 -6.86 13.16
CA LEU A 49 -11.84 -7.66 13.92
C LEU A 49 -13.26 -7.31 13.50
N ASN A 50 -14.06 -8.31 13.15
CA ASN A 50 -15.50 -8.17 13.03
C ASN A 50 -16.12 -8.12 14.43
N GLU A 51 -16.53 -6.93 14.87
CA GLU A 51 -17.19 -6.73 16.18
C GLU A 51 -18.72 -6.87 16.08
N GLY A 52 -19.23 -7.19 14.88
CA GLY A 52 -20.64 -7.43 14.64
C GLY A 52 -21.10 -8.81 15.11
N THR A 53 -22.40 -9.04 14.98
CA THR A 53 -23.03 -10.33 15.28
C THR A 53 -23.28 -11.19 14.04
N GLU A 54 -23.04 -10.64 12.85
CA GLU A 54 -23.26 -11.29 11.56
C GLU A 54 -21.92 -11.45 10.80
N PRO A 55 -21.82 -12.40 9.86
CA PRO A 55 -20.68 -12.50 8.97
C PRO A 55 -20.49 -11.21 8.15
N LEU A 56 -19.23 -10.83 7.93
CA LEU A 56 -18.83 -9.67 7.15
C LEU A 56 -18.07 -10.11 5.90
N GLU A 57 -18.68 -9.88 4.73
CA GLU A 57 -18.02 -9.95 3.43
C GLU A 57 -17.62 -8.53 2.99
N THR A 58 -16.33 -8.29 2.79
CA THR A 58 -15.83 -6.95 2.42
C THR A 58 -14.48 -7.01 1.71
N ARG A 59 -13.92 -5.85 1.35
CA ARG A 59 -12.52 -5.74 0.92
C ARG A 59 -11.77 -4.79 1.84
N PHE A 60 -10.55 -5.18 2.19
CA PHE A 60 -9.61 -4.30 2.85
C PHE A 60 -8.52 -3.90 1.87
N GLY A 61 -8.21 -2.61 1.79
CA GLY A 61 -7.13 -2.08 0.98
C GLY A 61 -6.27 -1.12 1.77
N VAL A 62 -4.97 -1.11 1.50
CA VAL A 62 -4.04 -0.15 2.10
C VAL A 62 -3.41 0.70 1.00
N GLU A 63 -3.70 1.99 1.02
CA GLU A 63 -3.21 2.93 0.01
C GLU A 63 -1.90 3.61 0.44
N PHE A 64 -0.94 3.66 -0.49
CA PHE A 64 0.32 4.38 -0.36
C PHE A 64 0.55 5.28 -1.58
N ASN A 65 1.00 6.50 -1.33
CA ASN A 65 1.27 7.49 -2.37
C ASN A 65 2.75 7.86 -2.35
N PHE A 66 3.48 7.56 -3.43
CA PHE A 66 4.93 7.78 -3.55
C PHE A 66 5.24 8.94 -4.50
N GLY A 67 5.65 10.08 -3.95
CA GLY A 67 6.04 11.26 -4.71
C GLY A 67 7.48 11.17 -5.23
N LEU A 68 7.73 10.30 -6.21
CA LEU A 68 9.07 10.03 -6.75
C LEU A 68 9.48 10.93 -7.92
N LEU A 69 8.66 11.92 -8.29
CA LEU A 69 8.85 12.77 -9.49
C LEU A 69 8.90 11.95 -10.80
N SER A 70 9.01 12.65 -11.93
CA SER A 70 9.34 12.06 -13.25
C SER A 70 8.64 10.74 -13.59
N GLY A 71 7.32 10.67 -13.39
CA GLY A 71 6.57 9.42 -13.48
C GLY A 71 6.70 8.64 -14.79
N HIS A 72 6.95 9.33 -15.91
CA HIS A 72 7.09 8.76 -17.25
C HIS A 72 8.54 8.65 -17.75
N ALA A 73 9.53 8.69 -16.86
CA ALA A 73 10.92 8.54 -17.26
C ALA A 73 11.31 7.05 -17.40
N ASP A 74 12.11 6.70 -18.40
CA ASP A 74 12.55 5.31 -18.65
C ASP A 74 13.31 4.69 -17.47
N ASP A 75 13.91 5.53 -16.64
CA ASP A 75 14.69 5.20 -15.44
C ASP A 75 13.86 5.27 -14.14
N ALA A 76 12.54 5.46 -14.25
CA ALA A 76 11.58 5.48 -13.15
C ALA A 76 10.43 4.48 -13.44
N TYR A 77 10.47 3.32 -12.79
CA TYR A 77 9.55 2.22 -13.12
C TYR A 77 9.20 1.28 -11.97
N TYR A 78 8.08 0.59 -12.13
CA TYR A 78 7.67 -0.55 -11.31
C TYR A 78 8.37 -1.83 -11.77
N ARG A 79 8.66 -2.71 -10.82
CA ARG A 79 9.11 -4.07 -11.06
C ARG A 79 8.36 -5.04 -10.15
N ILE A 80 7.78 -6.08 -10.73
CA ILE A 80 7.07 -7.14 -10.01
C ILE A 80 7.76 -8.46 -10.35
N PRO A 81 8.28 -9.22 -9.37
CA PRO A 81 8.94 -10.49 -9.65
C PRO A 81 8.03 -11.47 -10.40
N GLY A 82 8.51 -11.98 -11.54
CA GLY A 82 7.80 -12.96 -12.35
C GLY A 82 6.65 -12.40 -13.20
N LEU A 83 6.47 -11.08 -13.25
CA LEU A 83 5.45 -10.42 -14.05
C LEU A 83 6.08 -9.28 -14.86
N GLU A 84 6.05 -9.43 -16.19
CA GLU A 84 6.36 -8.34 -17.11
C GLU A 84 5.12 -7.44 -17.28
N LEU A 85 5.31 -6.13 -17.12
CA LEU A 85 4.25 -5.14 -17.27
C LEU A 85 4.26 -4.56 -18.68
N ASP A 86 3.08 -4.42 -19.30
CA ASP A 86 2.93 -3.75 -20.60
C ASP A 86 3.47 -2.31 -20.56
N ASP A 87 3.18 -1.61 -19.47
CA ASP A 87 3.71 -0.29 -19.15
C ASP A 87 4.23 -0.28 -17.71
N ARG A 88 5.55 -0.16 -17.57
CA ARG A 88 6.25 -0.19 -16.29
C ARG A 88 6.48 1.19 -15.68
N HIS A 89 6.19 2.30 -16.36
CA HIS A 89 6.46 3.65 -15.84
C HIS A 89 5.75 3.90 -14.50
N LEU A 90 6.32 4.74 -13.64
CA LEU A 90 5.73 5.05 -12.33
C LEU A 90 4.37 5.76 -12.42
N ASP A 91 4.08 6.42 -13.53
CA ASP A 91 2.76 6.99 -13.82
C ASP A 91 1.80 6.02 -14.55
N SER A 92 2.21 4.77 -14.77
CA SER A 92 1.34 3.79 -15.40
C SER A 92 0.23 3.33 -14.46
N LYS A 93 -0.91 2.96 -15.07
CA LYS A 93 -2.06 2.39 -14.38
C LYS A 93 -2.15 0.88 -14.63
N GLY A 94 -2.60 0.11 -13.65
CA GLY A 94 -2.78 -1.32 -13.83
C GLY A 94 -3.35 -2.05 -12.63
N GLU A 95 -3.81 -3.26 -12.88
CA GLU A 95 -4.22 -4.23 -11.88
C GLU A 95 -3.37 -5.50 -12.06
N SER A 96 -2.93 -6.10 -10.96
CA SER A 96 -2.20 -7.37 -10.98
C SER A 96 -2.62 -8.22 -9.80
N GLU A 97 -3.00 -9.47 -10.03
CA GLU A 97 -3.47 -10.39 -8.99
C GLU A 97 -2.32 -11.23 -8.42
N GLY A 98 -2.48 -11.68 -7.17
CA GLY A 98 -1.53 -12.62 -6.54
C GLY A 98 -0.16 -12.02 -6.23
N ILE A 99 -0.06 -10.70 -6.10
CA ILE A 99 1.20 -10.01 -5.88
C ILE A 99 1.63 -10.12 -4.43
N SER A 100 2.88 -10.55 -4.19
CA SER A 100 3.51 -10.56 -2.86
C SER A 100 4.67 -9.57 -2.75
N GLU A 101 5.14 -9.04 -3.87
CA GLU A 101 6.25 -8.10 -3.94
C GLU A 101 6.06 -7.10 -5.08
N LEU A 102 6.33 -5.83 -4.80
CA LEU A 102 6.41 -4.75 -5.77
C LEU A 102 7.62 -3.89 -5.45
N ALA A 103 8.45 -3.56 -6.44
CA ALA A 103 9.47 -2.54 -6.33
C ALA A 103 9.12 -1.30 -7.16
N LEU A 104 9.35 -0.12 -6.59
CA LEU A 104 9.41 1.16 -7.29
C LEU A 104 10.88 1.54 -7.41
N VAL A 105 11.39 1.65 -8.63
CA VAL A 105 12.80 1.89 -8.93
C VAL A 105 12.94 3.26 -9.56
N HIS A 106 13.91 4.04 -9.09
CA HIS A 106 14.28 5.32 -9.69
C HIS A 106 15.81 5.41 -9.80
N GLU A 107 16.35 5.12 -10.98
CA GLU A 107 17.80 4.96 -11.19
C GLU A 107 18.53 6.31 -11.09
N TYR A 108 17.94 7.41 -11.56
CA TYR A 108 18.51 8.75 -11.38
C TYR A 108 18.77 9.12 -9.91
N PHE A 109 17.87 8.72 -9.00
CA PHE A 109 18.05 8.91 -7.56
C PHE A 109 18.85 7.80 -6.89
N GLY A 110 19.20 6.73 -7.61
CA GLY A 110 19.82 5.54 -7.05
C GLY A 110 18.95 4.90 -5.98
N LEU A 111 17.63 4.86 -6.17
CA LEU A 111 16.66 4.46 -5.14
C LEU A 111 15.78 3.30 -5.58
N GLU A 112 15.56 2.36 -4.67
CA GLU A 112 14.51 1.35 -4.78
C GLU A 112 13.68 1.28 -3.49
N ILE A 113 12.35 1.30 -3.64
CA ILE A 113 11.39 1.08 -2.57
C ILE A 113 10.67 -0.25 -2.87
N THR A 114 10.93 -1.27 -2.07
CA THR A 114 10.25 -2.56 -2.18
C THR A 114 9.13 -2.66 -1.15
N LEU A 115 7.92 -2.98 -1.61
CA LEU A 115 6.79 -3.40 -0.78
C LEU A 115 6.69 -4.92 -0.82
N LEU A 116 6.82 -5.55 0.34
CA LEU A 116 6.62 -6.97 0.56
C LEU A 116 5.33 -7.21 1.33
N LEU A 117 4.54 -8.19 0.91
CA LEU A 117 3.27 -8.59 1.52
C LEU A 117 3.39 -10.04 2.00
N ASP A 118 3.02 -10.31 3.25
CA ASP A 118 3.02 -11.69 3.77
C ASP A 118 1.79 -12.51 3.32
N ARG A 119 0.78 -11.84 2.76
CA ARG A 119 -0.35 -12.43 2.04
C ARG A 119 -0.44 -11.83 0.64
N PRO A 120 -0.49 -12.65 -0.43
CA PRO A 120 -0.68 -12.16 -1.79
C PRO A 120 -1.93 -11.28 -1.90
N ALA A 121 -1.82 -10.17 -2.61
CA ALA A 121 -2.90 -9.20 -2.81
C ALA A 121 -3.25 -9.05 -4.30
N THR A 122 -4.44 -8.54 -4.58
CA THR A 122 -4.66 -7.83 -5.83
C THR A 122 -4.10 -6.43 -5.68
N LEU A 123 -3.19 -6.04 -6.56
CA LEU A 123 -2.48 -4.78 -6.54
C LEU A 123 -3.06 -3.84 -7.58
N TRP A 124 -3.55 -2.68 -7.15
CA TRP A 124 -3.85 -1.56 -8.04
C TRP A 124 -2.70 -0.56 -8.04
N ARG A 125 -2.37 -0.07 -9.24
CA ARG A 125 -1.41 1.02 -9.47
C ARG A 125 -2.10 2.09 -10.31
N LEU A 126 -1.95 3.35 -9.93
CA LEU A 126 -2.48 4.48 -10.69
C LEU A 126 -1.69 5.77 -10.40
N PRO A 127 -1.54 6.66 -11.39
CA PRO A 127 -0.96 7.98 -11.15
C PRO A 127 -1.96 8.89 -10.44
N ILE A 128 -1.46 9.71 -9.53
CA ILE A 128 -2.16 10.90 -9.05
C ILE A 128 -1.61 12.09 -9.81
N GLU A 129 -2.50 12.79 -10.52
CA GLU A 129 -2.16 13.91 -11.37
C GLU A 129 -3.03 15.12 -11.04
N THR A 130 -2.43 16.30 -11.11
CA THR A 130 -3.15 17.58 -11.04
C THR A 130 -3.29 18.18 -12.44
N ILE A 131 -4.32 18.98 -12.65
CA ILE A 131 -4.45 19.79 -13.86
C ILE A 131 -3.79 21.14 -13.63
N SER A 132 -2.79 21.46 -14.46
CA SER A 132 -2.17 22.78 -14.52
C SER A 132 -2.68 23.53 -15.75
N ASN A 133 -2.94 24.83 -15.60
CA ASN A 133 -3.27 25.71 -16.72
C ASN A 133 -2.04 26.54 -17.07
N SER A 134 -1.50 26.31 -18.26
CA SER A 134 -0.34 27.02 -18.80
C SER A 134 -0.73 27.84 -20.04
N GLU A 135 0.22 28.61 -20.58
CA GLU A 135 0.02 29.35 -21.83
C GLU A 135 -0.22 28.41 -23.04
N SER A 136 0.23 27.14 -22.97
CA SER A 136 0.00 26.09 -23.96
C SER A 136 -1.31 25.30 -23.76
N GLY A 137 -2.07 25.60 -22.71
CA GLY A 137 -3.33 24.94 -22.38
C GLY A 137 -3.27 24.08 -21.11
N PHE A 138 -4.17 23.12 -21.00
CA PHE A 138 -4.25 22.24 -19.84
C PHE A 138 -3.27 21.08 -19.96
N GLU A 139 -2.46 20.89 -18.93
CA GLU A 139 -1.50 19.80 -18.82
C GLU A 139 -1.77 18.98 -17.56
N ARG A 140 -1.67 17.65 -17.69
CA ARG A 140 -1.67 16.75 -16.52
C ARG A 140 -0.25 16.71 -15.97
N VAL A 141 -0.14 16.95 -14.66
CA VAL A 141 1.15 16.96 -13.97
C VAL A 141 1.14 15.85 -12.93
N TYR A 142 1.99 14.85 -13.14
CA TYR A 142 2.23 13.76 -12.20
C TYR A 142 2.68 14.29 -10.84
N GLN A 143 2.03 13.84 -9.78
CA GLN A 143 2.36 14.17 -8.38
C GLN A 143 2.93 12.97 -7.64
N CYS A 144 2.32 11.79 -7.82
CA CYS A 144 2.78 10.56 -7.18
C CYS A 144 2.19 9.29 -7.83
N SER A 145 2.83 8.17 -7.50
CA SER A 145 2.34 6.82 -7.74
C SER A 145 1.45 6.38 -6.58
N CYS A 146 0.16 6.14 -6.84
CA CYS A 146 -0.73 5.50 -5.89
C CYS A 146 -0.67 3.99 -6.05
N ILE A 147 -0.39 3.30 -4.94
CA ILE A 147 -0.26 1.85 -4.82
C ILE A 147 -1.24 1.35 -3.77
N LEU A 148 -2.11 0.42 -4.18
CA LEU A 148 -3.20 -0.08 -3.34
C LEU A 148 -3.28 -1.60 -3.45
N PRO A 149 -2.52 -2.36 -2.64
CA PRO A 149 -2.83 -3.76 -2.37
C PRO A 149 -4.18 -3.88 -1.63
N HIS A 150 -5.04 -4.78 -2.09
CA HIS A 150 -6.29 -5.13 -1.44
C HIS A 150 -6.56 -6.63 -1.43
N TRP A 151 -7.38 -7.03 -0.45
CA TRP A 151 -7.78 -8.41 -0.19
C TRP A 151 -9.29 -8.47 0.01
N SER A 152 -9.93 -9.48 -0.59
CA SER A 152 -11.30 -9.87 -0.25
C SER A 152 -11.30 -10.61 1.07
N LEU A 153 -12.20 -10.22 1.97
CA LEU A 153 -12.32 -10.75 3.32
C LEU A 153 -13.71 -11.36 3.51
N TRP A 154 -13.73 -12.49 4.20
CA TRP A 154 -14.91 -13.08 4.81
C TRP A 154 -14.56 -13.27 6.29
N LEU A 155 -15.30 -12.62 7.18
CA LEU A 155 -15.06 -12.67 8.63
C LEU A 155 -16.34 -13.04 9.36
N GLU A 156 -16.35 -14.18 10.04
CA GLU A 156 -17.42 -14.54 10.96
C GLU A 156 -17.51 -13.54 12.14
N ALA A 157 -18.62 -13.56 12.86
CA ALA A 157 -18.80 -12.71 14.04
C ALA A 157 -17.68 -12.98 15.08
N GLY A 158 -16.96 -11.95 15.49
CA GLY A 158 -15.81 -12.06 16.40
C GLY A 158 -14.53 -12.59 15.76
N GLU A 159 -14.51 -12.87 14.45
CA GLU A 159 -13.30 -13.31 13.75
C GLU A 159 -12.38 -12.12 13.44
N SER A 160 -11.08 -12.38 13.50
CA SER A 160 -10.03 -11.43 13.13
C SER A 160 -9.22 -11.90 11.93
N TRP A 161 -8.88 -10.97 11.04
CA TRP A 161 -7.95 -11.18 9.94
C TRP A 161 -6.74 -10.26 10.07
N GLU A 162 -5.56 -10.76 9.68
CA GLU A 162 -4.29 -10.05 9.83
C GLU A 162 -3.44 -10.10 8.57
N VAL A 163 -2.73 -9.00 8.30
CA VAL A 163 -1.73 -8.92 7.22
C VAL A 163 -0.52 -8.09 7.65
N GLY A 164 0.66 -8.57 7.25
CA GLY A 164 1.95 -7.91 7.39
C GLY A 164 2.42 -7.34 6.06
N LEU A 165 2.81 -6.07 6.11
CA LEU A 165 3.47 -5.35 5.03
C LEU A 165 4.87 -4.97 5.50
N ARG A 166 5.82 -4.91 4.58
CA ARG A 166 7.15 -4.43 4.87
C ARG A 166 7.67 -3.60 3.71
N PHE A 167 8.00 -2.36 4.00
CA PHE A 167 8.76 -1.54 3.07
C PHE A 167 10.24 -1.76 3.29
N VAL A 168 11.00 -1.86 2.21
CA VAL A 168 12.47 -1.92 2.24
C VAL A 168 12.99 -0.81 1.34
N LEU A 169 13.82 0.06 1.90
CA LEU A 169 14.51 1.11 1.16
C LEU A 169 15.90 0.61 0.78
N ARG A 170 16.30 0.72 -0.48
CA ARG A 170 17.63 0.35 -0.96
C ARG A 170 18.24 1.47 -1.80
N GLU A 171 19.53 1.66 -1.63
CA GLU A 171 20.37 2.40 -2.57
C GLU A 171 20.79 1.46 -3.71
N LEU A 172 20.81 1.97 -4.94
CA LEU A 172 21.18 1.24 -6.17
C LEU A 172 22.67 1.36 -6.51
#